data_AF-B2TH31-F1
#
_entry.id   AF-B2TH31-F1
#
_cell.length_a   1.000
_cell.length_b   1.000
_cell.length_c   1.000
_cell.angle_alpha   90.00
_cell.angle_beta   90.00
_cell.angle_gamma   90.00
#
_symmetry.space_group_name_H-M   'P 1'
#
loop_
_entity.id
_entity.type
_entity.pdbx_description
1 polymer ?
#
loop_
_entity_poly.entity_id
_entity_poly.type
_entity_poly.pdbx_seq_one_letter_code
_entity_poly.pdbx_strand_id
1 'polypeptide(L)'
;MPTQRQRVESGKRNYAGSGIERRNTALSVASRTGAIRMADVKQERLTRISSRVTTVLDYCTDAKVAADQIDAGNEPYLLVAGVFNQGEYLTIPIYDRRIEAIEARTGLCWIHLSRGDALVKPDTLVYWK
;
A
#
# COMPACT_ATOMS: atom_id res chain seq x y z
N MET A 1 -10.44 41.71 9.96
CA MET A 1 -10.32 40.23 10.05
C MET A 1 -10.78 39.60 8.73
N PRO A 2 -10.19 38.49 8.27
CA PRO A 2 -10.60 37.85 7.01
C PRO A 2 -12.01 37.26 7.11
N THR A 3 -12.79 37.38 6.04
CA THR A 3 -14.11 36.76 5.92
C THR A 3 -14.00 35.23 5.85
N GLN A 4 -15.09 34.51 6.12
CA GLN A 4 -15.11 33.04 6.04
C GLN A 4 -14.71 32.53 4.65
N ARG A 5 -15.20 33.17 3.58
CA ARG A 5 -14.82 32.83 2.19
C ARG A 5 -13.32 32.96 1.94
N GLN A 6 -12.72 34.07 2.37
CA GLN A 6 -11.27 34.29 2.25
C GLN A 6 -10.46 33.24 3.01
N ARG A 7 -10.91 32.83 4.21
CA ARG A 7 -10.24 31.75 4.97
C ARG A 7 -10.31 30.41 4.25
N VAL A 8 -11.46 30.06 3.67
CA VAL A 8 -11.64 28.81 2.92
C VAL A 8 -10.76 28.78 1.66
N GLU A 9 -10.72 29.87 0.90
CA GLU A 9 -9.87 29.95 -0.30
C GLU A 9 -8.38 29.84 0.04
N SER A 10 -7.93 30.54 1.08
CA SER A 10 -6.54 30.42 1.56
C SER A 10 -6.24 29.00 2.03
N GLY A 11 -7.19 28.36 2.73
CA GLY A 11 -7.06 26.95 3.15
C GLY A 11 -6.91 26.00 1.96
N LYS A 12 -7.72 26.16 0.90
CA LYS A 12 -7.62 25.36 -0.33
C LYS A 12 -6.27 25.54 -1.03
N ARG A 13 -5.80 26.79 -1.14
CA ARG A 13 -4.48 27.09 -1.74
C ARG A 13 -3.34 26.45 -0.96
N ASN A 14 -3.40 26.50 0.37
CA ASN A 14 -2.39 25.90 1.24
C ASN A 14 -2.44 24.37 1.25
N TYR A 15 -3.62 23.77 0.99
CA TYR A 15 -3.77 22.33 0.90
C TYR A 15 -3.21 21.79 -0.43
N ALA A 16 -3.47 22.47 -1.53
CA ALA A 16 -2.98 22.08 -2.85
C ALA A 16 -1.44 22.03 -2.89
N GLY A 17 -0.89 20.92 -3.35
CA GLY A 17 0.54 20.61 -3.38
C GLY A 17 1.14 20.22 -2.02
N SER A 18 0.38 20.29 -0.93
CA SER A 18 0.89 20.02 0.42
C SER A 18 1.16 18.53 0.67
N GLY A 19 1.98 18.24 1.68
CA GLY A 19 2.18 16.86 2.15
C GLY A 19 0.89 16.21 2.68
N ILE A 20 -0.06 17.01 3.17
CA ILE A 20 -1.37 16.52 3.63
C ILE A 20 -2.20 16.04 2.44
N GLU A 21 -2.22 16.80 1.34
CA GLU A 21 -2.91 16.37 0.12
C GLU A 21 -2.32 15.08 -0.44
N ARG A 22 -0.99 14.98 -0.50
CA ARG A 22 -0.31 13.75 -0.95
C ARG A 22 -0.69 12.54 -0.10
N ARG A 23 -0.68 12.68 1.24
CA ARG A 23 -1.11 11.63 2.16
C ARG A 23 -2.56 11.22 1.94
N ASN A 24 -3.48 12.19 1.90
CA ASN A 24 -4.90 11.91 1.71
C ASN A 24 -5.18 11.22 0.38
N THR A 25 -4.46 11.63 -0.67
CA THR A 25 -4.52 10.99 -1.98
C THR A 25 -4.07 9.54 -1.88
N ALA A 26 -2.93 9.28 -1.24
CA ALA A 26 -2.39 7.93 -1.10
C ALA A 26 -3.25 7.00 -0.23
N LEU A 27 -3.86 7.53 0.84
CA LEU A 27 -4.87 6.82 1.63
C LEU A 27 -6.10 6.48 0.79
N SER A 28 -6.52 7.41 -0.07
CA SER A 28 -7.65 7.20 -0.98
C SER A 28 -7.35 6.19 -2.09
N VAL A 29 -6.10 6.11 -2.55
CA VAL A 29 -5.65 5.05 -3.46
C VAL A 29 -5.71 3.71 -2.73
N ALA A 30 -5.08 3.61 -1.56
CA ALA A 30 -5.04 2.38 -0.76
C ALA A 30 -6.42 1.81 -0.45
N SER A 31 -7.40 2.67 -0.09
CA SER A 31 -8.76 2.22 0.22
C SER A 31 -9.49 1.63 -0.99
N ARG A 32 -9.18 2.09 -2.20
CA ARG A 32 -9.78 1.59 -3.45
C ARG A 32 -9.11 0.34 -3.98
N THR A 33 -7.89 0.04 -3.52
CA THR A 33 -7.12 -1.12 -3.98
C THR A 33 -7.73 -2.44 -3.49
N GLY A 34 -8.44 -2.44 -2.35
CA GLY A 34 -8.99 -3.67 -1.75
C GLY A 34 -7.89 -4.66 -1.33
N ALA A 35 -6.74 -4.13 -0.93
CA ALA A 35 -5.59 -4.93 -0.52
C ALA A 35 -5.89 -5.73 0.74
N ILE A 36 -5.51 -6.99 0.72
CA ILE A 36 -5.79 -7.95 1.78
C ILE A 36 -4.75 -7.81 2.87
N ARG A 37 -5.19 -7.91 4.12
CA ARG A 37 -4.30 -7.97 5.27
C ARG A 37 -4.23 -9.37 5.84
N MET A 38 -3.16 -9.63 6.58
CA MET A 38 -2.97 -10.91 7.27
C MET A 38 -4.17 -11.30 8.14
N ALA A 39 -4.75 -10.33 8.87
CA ALA A 39 -5.92 -10.55 9.72
C ALA A 39 -7.20 -10.93 8.95
N ASP A 40 -7.26 -10.62 7.65
CA ASP A 40 -8.45 -10.81 6.83
C ASP A 40 -8.43 -12.17 6.08
N VAL A 41 -7.33 -12.94 6.19
CA VAL A 41 -7.18 -14.25 5.52
C VAL A 41 -7.49 -15.41 6.46
N LYS A 42 -8.34 -16.34 6.01
CA LYS A 42 -8.57 -17.62 6.72
C LYS A 42 -7.29 -18.46 6.71
N GLN A 43 -6.90 -19.02 7.86
CA GLN A 43 -5.65 -19.78 8.05
C GLN A 43 -5.40 -20.87 6.99
N GLU A 44 -6.44 -21.61 6.58
CA GLU A 44 -6.36 -22.68 5.56
C GLU A 44 -5.93 -22.19 4.17
N ARG A 45 -6.11 -20.89 3.88
CA ARG A 45 -5.73 -20.27 2.60
C ARG A 45 -4.34 -19.66 2.67
N LEU A 46 -3.93 -19.17 3.84
CA LEU A 46 -2.56 -18.70 4.09
C LEU A 46 -1.54 -19.83 3.86
N THR A 47 -1.80 -21.05 4.32
CA THR A 47 -0.88 -22.19 4.15
C THR A 47 -0.64 -22.59 2.69
N ARG A 48 -1.55 -22.28 1.76
CA ARG A 48 -1.36 -22.57 0.32
C ARG A 48 -0.48 -21.53 -0.39
N ILE A 49 -0.35 -20.33 0.16
CA ILE A 49 0.31 -19.19 -0.48
C ILE A 49 1.52 -18.72 0.36
N SER A 50 1.71 -19.25 1.57
CA SER A 50 2.62 -18.73 2.60
C SER A 50 4.09 -18.65 2.17
N SER A 51 4.58 -19.58 1.35
CA SER A 51 5.98 -19.57 0.92
C SER A 51 6.33 -18.40 -0.01
N ARG A 52 5.32 -17.76 -0.60
CA ARG A 52 5.47 -16.63 -1.53
C ARG A 52 4.79 -15.37 -1.04
N VAL A 53 4.32 -15.34 0.22
CA VAL A 53 3.64 -14.17 0.79
C VAL A 53 4.48 -13.58 1.90
N THR A 54 4.61 -12.26 1.87
CA THR A 54 5.22 -11.46 2.92
C THR A 54 4.30 -10.30 3.30
N THR A 55 4.63 -9.56 4.35
CA THR A 55 3.90 -8.33 4.69
C THR A 55 4.51 -7.14 3.96
N VAL A 56 3.74 -6.07 3.78
CA VAL A 56 4.30 -4.82 3.24
C VAL A 56 5.38 -4.27 4.17
N LEU A 57 5.27 -4.47 5.49
CA LEU A 57 6.32 -4.08 6.43
C LEU A 57 7.63 -4.78 6.07
N ASP A 58 7.62 -6.11 6.02
CA ASP A 58 8.80 -6.92 5.72
C ASP A 58 9.34 -6.63 4.31
N TYR A 59 8.45 -6.50 3.33
CA TYR A 59 8.81 -6.06 1.97
C TYR A 59 9.49 -4.69 1.98
N CYS A 60 9.16 -3.79 2.90
CA CYS A 60 9.75 -2.46 2.99
C CYS A 60 11.03 -2.41 3.83
N THR A 61 11.16 -3.23 4.87
CA THR A 61 12.26 -3.16 5.85
C THR A 61 13.32 -4.23 5.66
N ASP A 62 12.96 -5.40 5.14
CA ASP A 62 13.89 -6.49 4.89
C ASP A 62 14.45 -6.40 3.47
N ALA A 63 15.57 -5.68 3.35
CA ALA A 63 16.24 -5.50 2.08
C ALA A 63 16.77 -6.82 1.51
N LYS A 64 17.15 -7.77 2.37
CA LYS A 64 17.73 -9.05 1.96
C LYS A 64 16.64 -9.97 1.40
N VAL A 65 15.53 -10.14 2.12
CA VAL A 65 14.42 -10.97 1.64
C VAL A 65 13.87 -10.46 0.32
N ALA A 66 13.73 -9.14 0.17
CA ALA A 66 13.31 -8.55 -1.10
C ALA A 66 14.34 -8.78 -2.23
N ALA A 67 15.64 -8.62 -1.94
CA ALA A 67 16.70 -8.86 -2.93
C ALA A 67 16.74 -10.33 -3.36
N ASP A 68 16.71 -11.28 -2.42
CA ASP A 68 16.73 -12.71 -2.70
C ASP A 68 15.55 -13.12 -3.61
N GLN A 69 14.37 -12.52 -3.43
CA GLN A 69 13.19 -12.76 -4.28
C GLN A 69 13.35 -12.17 -5.68
N ILE A 70 13.88 -10.95 -5.79
CA ILE A 70 14.13 -10.28 -7.06
C ILE A 70 15.22 -11.03 -7.85
N ASP A 71 16.29 -11.46 -7.19
CA ASP A 71 17.39 -12.24 -7.77
C ASP A 71 16.90 -13.62 -8.24
N ALA A 72 15.89 -14.19 -7.57
CA ALA A 72 15.18 -15.40 -8.00
C ALA A 72 14.21 -15.17 -9.18
N GLY A 73 14.09 -13.93 -9.67
CA GLY A 73 13.22 -13.56 -10.79
C GLY A 73 11.76 -13.34 -10.41
N ASN A 74 11.44 -13.25 -9.11
CA ASN A 74 10.08 -13.01 -8.66
C ASN A 74 9.80 -11.51 -8.54
N GLU A 75 8.59 -11.11 -8.91
CA GLU A 75 8.14 -9.72 -8.84
C GLU A 75 7.13 -9.52 -7.69
N PRO A 76 7.12 -8.35 -7.02
CA PRO A 76 6.20 -8.08 -5.91
C PRO A 76 4.82 -7.62 -6.40
N TYR A 77 3.77 -8.21 -5.86
CA TYR A 77 2.38 -7.85 -6.13
C TYR A 77 1.61 -7.65 -4.83
N LEU A 78 0.73 -6.66 -4.76
CA LEU A 78 -0.29 -6.63 -3.71
C LEU A 78 -1.32 -7.73 -3.96
N LEU A 79 -1.64 -8.47 -2.90
CA LEU A 79 -2.77 -9.38 -2.93
C LEU A 79 -4.05 -8.60 -2.67
N VAL A 80 -5.04 -8.71 -3.56
CA VAL A 80 -6.32 -8.00 -3.45
C VAL A 80 -7.49 -8.97 -3.55
N ALA A 81 -8.59 -8.65 -2.89
CA ALA A 81 -9.80 -9.47 -2.95
C ALA A 81 -10.48 -9.34 -4.32
N GLY A 82 -10.90 -10.46 -4.90
CA GLY A 82 -11.72 -10.47 -6.10
C GLY A 82 -13.09 -9.83 -5.83
N VAL A 83 -13.44 -8.80 -6.61
CA VAL A 83 -14.71 -8.07 -6.44
C VAL A 83 -15.92 -8.92 -6.89
N PHE A 84 -15.72 -9.79 -7.89
CA PHE A 84 -16.79 -10.55 -8.52
C PHE A 84 -16.87 -12.01 -8.06
N ASN A 85 -15.76 -12.57 -7.56
CA ASN A 85 -15.67 -13.96 -7.14
C ASN A 85 -15.20 -14.02 -5.68
N GLN A 86 -16.13 -14.31 -4.77
CA GLN A 86 -15.82 -14.40 -3.36
C GLN A 86 -14.79 -15.50 -3.10
N GLY A 87 -13.63 -15.07 -2.59
CA GLY A 87 -12.55 -15.97 -2.26
C GLY A 87 -11.55 -16.21 -3.39
N GLU A 88 -11.64 -15.51 -4.51
CA GLU A 88 -10.50 -15.36 -5.42
C GLU A 88 -9.62 -14.20 -4.97
N TYR A 89 -8.32 -14.35 -5.23
CA TYR A 89 -7.33 -13.32 -5.03
C TYR A 89 -6.80 -12.85 -6.36
N LEU A 90 -6.80 -11.54 -6.55
CA LEU A 90 -6.15 -10.90 -7.69
C LEU A 90 -4.83 -10.30 -7.21
N THR A 91 -3.99 -9.95 -8.16
CA THR A 91 -2.68 -9.35 -7.91
C THR A 91 -2.60 -8.00 -8.60
N ILE A 92 -2.03 -7.01 -7.89
CA ILE A 92 -1.73 -5.70 -8.46
C ILE A 92 -0.22 -5.48 -8.36
N PRO A 93 0.49 -5.21 -9.47
CA PRO A 93 1.93 -5.00 -9.43
C PRO A 93 2.33 -3.87 -8.47
N ILE A 94 3.38 -4.12 -7.68
CA ILE A 94 4.09 -3.09 -6.94
C ILE A 94 5.32 -2.72 -7.76
N TYR A 95 5.41 -1.46 -8.17
CA TYR A 95 6.50 -1.00 -9.03
C TYR A 95 7.74 -0.63 -8.23
N ASP A 96 7.53 -0.08 -7.03
CA ASP A 96 8.64 0.36 -6.20
C ASP A 96 8.24 0.46 -4.71
N ARG A 97 9.24 0.39 -3.85
CA ARG A 97 9.17 0.76 -2.43
C ARG A 97 10.03 2.00 -2.19
N ARG A 98 9.56 2.94 -1.37
CA ARG A 98 10.36 4.13 -1.06
C ARG A 98 11.53 3.80 -0.13
N ILE A 99 12.62 4.56 -0.20
CA ILE A 99 13.71 4.50 0.79
C ILE A 99 13.17 4.81 2.19
N GLU A 100 12.35 5.85 2.32
CA GLU A 100 11.57 6.15 3.53
C GLU A 100 10.18 5.48 3.44
N ALA A 101 10.18 4.14 3.47
CA ALA A 101 8.97 3.36 3.25
C ALA A 101 7.91 3.55 4.34
N ILE A 102 8.29 3.84 5.59
CA ILE A 102 7.35 3.97 6.72
C ILE A 102 7.04 5.43 6.98
N GLU A 103 5.76 5.80 6.92
CA GLU A 103 5.30 7.14 7.29
C GLU A 103 5.40 7.35 8.80
N ALA A 104 6.34 8.19 9.23
CA ALA A 104 6.64 8.45 10.65
C ALA A 104 5.43 8.83 11.52
N ARG A 105 4.40 9.48 10.96
CA ARG A 105 3.22 9.91 11.74
C ARG A 105 2.19 8.82 11.97
N THR A 106 2.08 7.85 11.07
CA THR A 106 0.99 6.87 11.06
C THR A 106 1.47 5.44 11.18
N GLY A 107 2.75 5.18 10.93
CA GLY A 107 3.32 3.84 10.82
C GLY A 107 2.88 3.08 9.57
N LEU A 108 2.15 3.72 8.64
CA LEU A 108 1.72 3.12 7.39
C LEU A 108 2.89 3.07 6.38
N CYS A 109 2.79 2.18 5.41
CA CYS A 109 3.85 1.96 4.43
C CYS A 109 3.50 2.57 3.07
N TRP A 110 4.45 3.30 2.49
CA TRP A 110 4.40 3.84 1.14
C TRP A 110 4.81 2.79 0.12
N ILE A 111 3.94 2.53 -0.84
CA ILE A 111 4.21 1.67 -2.00
C ILE A 111 3.77 2.36 -3.28
N HIS A 112 4.48 2.09 -4.38
CA HIS A 112 4.16 2.66 -5.68
C HIS A 112 3.35 1.66 -6.52
N LEU A 113 2.13 2.05 -6.90
CA LEU A 113 1.23 1.26 -7.75
C LEU A 113 1.03 1.97 -9.09
N SER A 114 0.46 1.28 -10.09
CA SER A 114 0.14 1.87 -11.40
C SER A 114 -0.80 3.08 -11.33
N ARG A 115 -1.60 3.17 -10.26
CA ARG A 115 -2.56 4.26 -10.02
C ARG A 115 -1.97 5.39 -9.16
N GLY A 116 -0.66 5.35 -8.90
CA GLY A 116 0.06 6.28 -8.05
C GLY A 116 0.44 5.68 -6.69
N ASP A 117 0.96 6.54 -5.83
CA ASP A 117 1.39 6.14 -4.49
C ASP A 117 0.20 5.72 -3.63
N ALA A 118 0.37 4.63 -2.89
CA ALA A 118 -0.59 4.15 -1.91
C ALA A 118 0.06 4.11 -0.52
N LEU A 119 -0.75 4.46 0.48
CA LEU A 119 -0.36 4.40 1.87
C LEU A 119 -1.16 3.28 2.57
N VAL A 120 -0.52 2.12 2.73
CA VAL A 120 -1.17 0.88 3.16
C VAL A 120 -0.75 0.47 4.57
N LYS A 121 -1.52 -0.43 5.20
CA LYS A 121 -1.19 -0.93 6.53
C LYS A 121 0.02 -1.88 6.49
N PRO A 122 0.86 -1.91 7.55
CA PRO A 122 2.04 -2.80 7.62
C PRO A 122 1.72 -4.28 7.41
N ASP A 123 0.55 -4.74 7.88
CA ASP A 123 0.06 -6.12 7.80
C ASP A 123 -0.60 -6.48 6.45
N THR A 124 -0.56 -5.57 5.48
CA THR A 124 -1.05 -5.82 4.11
C THR A 124 -0.16 -6.87 3.43
N LEU A 125 -0.74 -7.76 2.63
CA LEU A 125 -0.02 -8.88 2.03
C LEU A 125 0.59 -8.52 0.66
N VAL A 126 1.86 -8.87 0.52
CA VAL A 126 2.61 -8.87 -0.74
C VAL A 126 2.82 -10.31 -1.18
N TYR A 127 2.55 -10.60 -2.44
CA TYR A 127 2.74 -11.87 -3.10
C TYR A 127 3.88 -11.77 -4.11
N TRP A 128 4.85 -12.67 -4.02
CA TRP A 128 5.95 -12.84 -4.96
C TRP A 128 5.51 -13.79 -6.07
N LYS A 129 5.45 -13.29 -7.31
CA LYS A 129 5.01 -14.07 -8.46
C LYS A 129 6.19 -14.57 -9.27
#